data_AF-A0AAE7R669-F1
#
_entry.id   AF-A0AAE7R669-F1
#
_cell.length_a   1.000
_cell.length_b   1.000
_cell.length_c   1.000
_cell.angle_alpha   90.00
_cell.angle_beta   90.00
_cell.angle_gamma   90.00
#
_symmetry.space_group_name_H-M   'P 1'
#
loop_
_entity.id
_entity.type
_entity.pdbx_description
1 polymer ?
#
loop_
_entity_poly.entity_id
_entity_poly.type
_entity_poly.pdbx_seq_one_letter_code
_entity_poly.pdbx_strand_id
1 'polypeptide(L)'
;MRDFRDAKAMAKTLREALHAKSVTFTNSESQELVARILGFRDWNVLAAKIQAIQSSGTSAPASTPFPGGADMPIIPMRDMVLFPHMISRIFVARDKTRQAVEHALVGDRRVVIVTQRHSADDRPTTLDALHAVGVIANVVDRQTQADGALKVTVCGLQRVSIVRPTDGEFLAAEVTPIEEQGGHSKEAAALSNAVLDAYQTYADLDFSALPPGSKARFGLPSIGDPSLLADTVAPLLSTSIEQKQKLLETRDVVDRLKMIVELMRGGRPKAVA
;
A
#
# COMPACT_ATOMS: atom_id res chain seq x y z
N MET A 1 -24.56 10.78 7.87
CA MET A 1 -24.13 9.37 7.99
C MET A 1 -23.31 9.25 9.26
N ARG A 2 -23.68 8.39 10.20
CA ARG A 2 -22.94 8.22 11.46
C ARG A 2 -21.65 7.44 11.15
N ASP A 3 -20.52 8.08 11.40
CA ASP A 3 -19.17 7.58 11.11
C ASP A 3 -18.68 6.73 12.30
N PHE A 4 -17.81 5.74 12.06
CA PHE A 4 -17.22 4.89 13.11
C PHE A 4 -16.40 5.68 14.13
N ARG A 5 -16.11 6.95 13.84
CA ARG A 5 -15.50 7.94 14.75
C ARG A 5 -16.29 8.13 16.05
N ASP A 6 -17.60 7.90 16.02
CA ASP A 6 -18.49 8.04 17.18
C ASP A 6 -18.79 6.70 17.89
N ALA A 7 -18.02 5.64 17.62
CA ALA A 7 -18.32 4.29 18.12
C ALA A 7 -18.49 4.21 19.65
N LYS A 8 -17.76 5.00 20.44
CA LYS A 8 -17.95 5.09 21.90
C LYS A 8 -19.28 5.73 22.28
N ALA A 9 -19.70 6.77 21.55
CA ALA A 9 -21.00 7.41 21.77
C ALA A 9 -22.15 6.47 21.35
N MET A 10 -21.98 5.73 20.25
CA MET A 10 -22.93 4.70 19.82
C MET A 10 -23.07 3.58 20.86
N ALA A 11 -21.96 3.10 21.44
CA ALA A 11 -21.99 2.09 22.50
C ALA A 11 -22.70 2.60 23.75
N LYS A 12 -22.52 3.88 24.10
CA LYS A 12 -23.22 4.52 25.22
C LYS A 12 -24.72 4.65 24.97
N THR A 13 -25.13 5.19 23.80
CA THR A 13 -26.55 5.34 23.43
C THR A 13 -27.25 3.99 23.30
N LEU A 14 -26.58 2.98 22.75
CA LEU A 14 -27.10 1.61 22.65
C LEU A 14 -27.37 1.02 24.04
N ARG A 15 -26.43 1.19 24.98
CA ARG A 15 -26.57 0.73 26.36
C ARG A 15 -27.71 1.43 27.09
N GLU A 16 -27.84 2.75 26.94
CA GLU A 16 -28.94 3.53 27.54
C GLU A 16 -30.31 3.11 26.98
N ALA A 17 -30.40 2.87 25.67
CA ALA A 17 -31.63 2.42 25.02
C ALA A 17 -32.04 0.98 25.42
N LEU A 18 -31.06 0.09 25.65
CA LEU A 18 -31.31 -1.29 26.06
C LEU A 18 -31.59 -1.42 27.56
N HIS A 19 -31.02 -0.55 28.39
CA HIS A 19 -31.36 -0.44 29.81
C HIS A 19 -32.83 -0.05 30.00
N ALA A 20 -33.38 0.82 29.15
CA ALA A 20 -34.81 1.16 29.14
C ALA A 20 -35.72 -0.03 28.79
N LYS A 21 -35.17 -1.11 28.23
CA LYS A 21 -35.86 -2.38 27.91
C LYS A 21 -35.45 -3.52 28.85
N SER A 22 -34.91 -3.20 30.02
CA SER A 22 -34.49 -4.16 31.07
C SER A 22 -33.36 -5.12 30.67
N VAL A 23 -32.61 -4.81 29.61
CA VAL A 23 -31.40 -5.57 29.22
C VAL A 23 -30.17 -4.78 29.64
N THR A 24 -29.37 -5.35 30.56
CA THR A 24 -28.16 -4.71 31.06
C THR A 24 -26.93 -5.25 30.33
N PHE A 25 -26.12 -4.34 29.79
CA PHE A 25 -24.83 -4.66 29.20
C PHE A 25 -23.74 -3.87 29.91
N THR A 26 -22.58 -4.50 30.07
CA THR A 26 -21.36 -3.80 30.49
C THR A 26 -20.86 -2.86 29.39
N ASN A 27 -19.97 -1.94 29.77
CA ASN A 27 -19.37 -1.01 28.81
C ASN A 27 -18.59 -1.76 27.72
N SER A 28 -17.86 -2.80 28.09
CA SER A 28 -17.08 -3.64 27.18
C SER A 28 -17.95 -4.41 26.20
N GLU A 29 -19.06 -5.00 26.66
CA GLU A 29 -19.99 -5.73 25.77
C GLU A 29 -20.69 -4.81 24.77
N SER A 30 -21.03 -3.59 25.20
CA SER A 30 -21.64 -2.58 24.33
C SER A 30 -20.67 -2.12 23.24
N GLN A 31 -19.39 -1.99 23.59
CA GLN A 31 -18.32 -1.65 22.65
C GLN A 31 -18.06 -2.77 21.64
N GLU A 32 -18.09 -4.02 22.09
CA GLU A 32 -17.90 -5.20 21.24
C GLU A 32 -19.02 -5.37 20.21
N LEU A 33 -20.28 -5.14 20.63
CA LEU A 33 -21.43 -5.18 19.73
C LEU A 33 -21.35 -4.09 18.66
N VAL A 34 -20.95 -2.88 19.03
CA VAL A 34 -20.77 -1.77 18.08
C VAL A 34 -19.63 -2.05 17.10
N ALA A 35 -18.54 -2.66 17.55
CA ALA A 35 -17.45 -3.09 16.66
C ALA A 35 -17.95 -4.05 15.58
N ARG A 36 -18.74 -5.07 15.96
CA ARG A 36 -19.33 -6.03 15.02
C ARG A 36 -20.33 -5.40 14.06
N ILE A 37 -21.18 -4.48 14.54
CA ILE A 37 -22.15 -3.75 13.70
C ILE A 37 -21.43 -2.93 12.62
N LEU A 38 -20.26 -2.35 12.96
CA LEU A 38 -19.43 -1.57 12.05
C LEU A 38 -18.52 -2.44 11.16
N GLY A 39 -18.66 -3.77 11.22
CA GLY A 39 -17.90 -4.72 10.39
C GLY A 39 -16.50 -5.06 10.91
N PHE A 40 -16.18 -4.72 12.15
CA PHE A 40 -14.91 -5.06 12.80
C PHE A 40 -15.04 -6.32 13.66
N ARG A 41 -13.93 -7.04 13.80
CA ARG A 41 -13.88 -8.33 14.50
C ARG A 41 -14.15 -8.20 16.00
N ASP A 42 -13.55 -7.20 16.61
CA ASP A 42 -13.59 -6.90 18.04
C ASP A 42 -13.32 -5.41 18.28
N TRP A 43 -13.58 -4.97 19.52
CA TRP A 43 -13.35 -3.59 19.91
C TRP A 43 -11.88 -3.17 19.82
N ASN A 44 -10.92 -4.07 20.01
CA ASN A 44 -9.50 -3.73 19.98
C ASN A 44 -9.06 -3.29 18.58
N VAL A 45 -9.54 -3.97 17.53
CA VAL A 45 -9.26 -3.60 16.13
C VAL A 45 -9.87 -2.23 15.78
N LEU A 46 -11.11 -1.99 16.19
CA LEU A 46 -11.78 -0.70 15.96
C LEU A 46 -11.11 0.43 16.76
N ALA A 47 -10.73 0.16 18.01
CA ALA A 47 -10.05 1.13 18.88
C ALA A 47 -8.68 1.52 18.33
N ALA A 48 -7.90 0.56 17.81
CA ALA A 48 -6.62 0.83 17.15
C ALA A 48 -6.80 1.74 15.92
N LYS A 49 -7.86 1.51 15.13
CA LYS A 49 -8.19 2.34 13.96
C LYS A 49 -8.64 3.76 14.35
N ILE A 50 -9.44 3.89 15.42
CA ILE A 50 -9.84 5.19 15.96
C ILE A 50 -8.62 5.96 16.50
N GLN A 51 -7.73 5.29 17.24
CA GLN A 51 -6.50 5.89 17.77
C GLN A 51 -5.53 6.33 16.66
N ALA A 52 -5.38 5.53 15.59
CA ALA A 52 -4.58 5.89 14.43
C ALA A 52 -5.08 7.16 13.71
N ILE A 53 -6.38 7.45 13.80
CA ILE A 53 -6.99 8.64 13.20
C ILE A 53 -7.02 9.82 14.19
N GLN A 54 -7.20 9.58 15.49
CA GLN A 54 -7.12 10.65 16.51
C GLN A 54 -5.69 11.17 16.68
N SER A 55 -4.68 10.34 16.45
CA SER A 55 -3.28 10.76 16.34
C SER A 55 -2.97 11.56 15.06
N SER A 56 -3.90 11.61 14.09
CA SER A 56 -3.84 12.51 12.93
C SER A 56 -4.53 13.87 13.13
N GLY A 57 -5.14 14.12 14.31
CA GLY A 57 -5.95 15.31 14.60
C GLY A 57 -5.34 16.36 15.54
N THR A 58 -4.14 16.15 16.08
CA THR A 58 -3.39 17.17 16.83
C THR A 58 -2.24 17.63 15.95
N SER A 59 -2.10 18.95 15.80
CA SER A 59 -1.05 19.67 15.06
C SER A 59 0.08 18.77 14.59
N ALA A 60 0.24 18.65 13.26
CA ALA A 60 1.33 17.96 12.60
C ALA A 60 2.56 17.90 13.51
N PRO A 61 3.02 16.72 13.97
CA PRO A 61 4.44 16.66 14.19
C PRO A 61 4.98 17.00 12.81
N ALA A 62 5.84 18.03 12.75
CA ALA A 62 6.70 18.21 11.61
C ALA A 62 7.05 16.81 11.11
N SER A 63 6.81 16.54 9.83
CA SER A 63 7.52 15.49 9.13
C SER A 63 8.95 15.65 9.61
N THR A 64 9.38 14.84 10.58
CA THR A 64 10.79 14.82 10.95
C THR A 64 11.39 14.47 9.60
N PRO A 65 12.10 15.42 8.96
CA PRO A 65 12.83 15.07 7.78
C PRO A 65 13.66 13.89 8.26
N PHE A 66 13.54 12.74 7.60
CA PHE A 66 14.59 11.75 7.77
C PHE A 66 15.89 12.53 7.62
N PRO A 67 16.85 12.42 8.56
CA PRO A 67 18.14 12.99 8.31
C PRO A 67 18.58 12.40 6.96
N GLY A 68 18.60 13.23 5.92
CA GLY A 68 19.11 12.83 4.62
C GLY A 68 20.52 12.32 4.88
N GLY A 69 20.69 11.00 4.77
CA GLY A 69 21.92 10.33 5.16
C GLY A 69 21.79 9.05 5.98
N ALA A 70 20.59 8.61 6.40
CA ALA A 70 20.44 7.28 7.01
C ALA A 70 20.33 6.19 5.92
N ASP A 71 21.33 5.30 5.86
CA ASP A 71 21.34 4.16 4.93
C ASP A 71 20.19 3.19 5.26
N MET A 72 19.18 3.13 4.39
CA MET A 72 18.05 2.22 4.54
C MET A 72 18.30 0.91 3.78
N PRO A 73 17.99 -0.27 4.36
CA PRO A 73 18.13 -1.54 3.67
C PRO A 73 17.25 -1.61 2.41
N ILE A 74 17.83 -2.03 1.28
CA ILE A 74 17.13 -2.20 0.00
C ILE A 74 16.81 -3.68 -0.22
N ILE A 75 15.59 -3.93 -0.69
CA ILE A 75 15.13 -5.20 -1.22
C ILE A 75 14.88 -5.04 -2.72
N PRO A 76 15.78 -5.55 -3.59
CA PRO A 76 15.61 -5.48 -5.03
C PRO A 76 14.62 -6.56 -5.52
N MET A 77 13.61 -6.15 -6.28
CA MET A 77 12.55 -7.01 -6.81
C MET A 77 12.67 -7.13 -8.33
N ARG A 78 12.52 -8.35 -8.85
CA ARG A 78 12.62 -8.64 -10.29
C ARG A 78 11.29 -8.48 -11.01
N ASP A 79 10.27 -9.14 -10.48
CA ASP A 79 9.02 -9.38 -11.22
C ASP A 79 7.84 -8.54 -10.71
N MET A 80 8.10 -7.53 -9.88
CA MET A 80 7.03 -6.64 -9.39
C MET A 80 7.51 -5.23 -9.11
N VAL A 81 6.57 -4.30 -9.19
CA VAL A 81 6.66 -2.92 -8.70
C VAL A 81 5.73 -2.81 -7.49
N LEU A 82 6.28 -2.44 -6.33
CA LEU A 82 5.47 -2.17 -5.14
C LEU A 82 4.93 -0.74 -5.21
N PHE A 83 3.67 -0.54 -4.86
CA PHE A 83 3.05 0.78 -4.73
C PHE A 83 2.81 1.13 -3.25
N PRO A 84 2.69 2.42 -2.90
CA PRO A 84 2.22 2.82 -1.57
C PRO A 84 0.89 2.17 -1.22
N HIS A 85 0.68 1.90 0.07
CA HIS A 85 -0.51 1.22 0.64
C HIS A 85 -0.74 -0.23 0.18
N MET A 86 0.06 -0.74 -0.75
CA MET A 86 0.01 -2.13 -1.20
C MET A 86 0.61 -3.06 -0.14
N ILE A 87 -0.12 -4.11 0.21
CA ILE A 87 0.40 -5.21 1.03
C ILE A 87 0.83 -6.35 0.10
N SER A 88 2.09 -6.73 0.16
CA SER A 88 2.65 -7.80 -0.66
C SER A 88 3.39 -8.82 0.20
N ARG A 89 3.43 -10.06 -0.28
CA ARG A 89 4.24 -11.14 0.31
C ARG A 89 5.41 -11.38 -0.62
N ILE A 90 6.61 -11.15 -0.11
CA ILE A 90 7.86 -11.33 -0.85
C ILE A 90 8.60 -12.56 -0.35
N PHE A 91 9.22 -13.29 -1.26
CA PHE A 91 10.10 -14.40 -0.94
C PHE A 91 11.54 -13.92 -1.01
N VAL A 92 12.26 -14.13 0.09
CA VAL A 92 13.64 -13.71 0.28
C VAL A 92 14.49 -14.97 0.43
N ALA A 93 15.23 -15.29 -0.64
CA ALA A 93 16.13 -16.44 -0.69
C ALA A 93 17.62 -16.04 -0.66
N ARG A 94 17.96 -14.83 -1.10
CA ARG A 94 19.36 -14.36 -1.20
C ARG A 94 19.86 -13.92 0.18
N ASP A 95 21.06 -14.36 0.57
CA ASP A 95 21.63 -14.07 1.89
C ASP A 95 21.73 -12.58 2.21
N LYS A 96 22.21 -11.75 1.27
CA LYS A 96 22.28 -10.29 1.46
C LYS A 96 20.90 -9.67 1.71
N THR A 97 19.86 -10.15 1.00
CA THR A 97 18.50 -9.64 1.19
C THR A 97 17.89 -10.14 2.49
N ARG A 98 18.24 -11.36 2.93
CA ARG A 98 17.88 -11.86 4.27
C ARG A 98 18.51 -10.99 5.36
N GLN A 99 19.79 -10.65 5.23
CA GLN A 99 20.48 -9.75 6.16
C GLN A 99 19.84 -8.35 6.19
N ALA A 100 19.43 -7.81 5.03
CA ALA A 100 18.68 -6.55 4.95
C ALA A 100 17.39 -6.57 5.78
N VAL A 101 16.62 -7.66 5.67
CA VAL A 101 15.37 -7.83 6.43
C VAL A 101 15.63 -7.99 7.92
N GLU A 102 16.61 -8.82 8.31
CA GLU A 102 16.98 -9.00 9.72
C GLU A 102 17.46 -7.69 10.36
N HIS A 103 18.28 -6.91 9.65
CA HIS A 103 18.71 -5.59 10.10
C HIS A 103 17.53 -4.63 10.28
N ALA A 104 16.61 -4.59 9.30
CA ALA A 104 15.42 -3.75 9.39
C ALA A 104 14.55 -4.13 10.60
N LEU A 105 14.41 -5.41 10.92
CA LEU A 105 13.59 -5.90 12.02
C LEU A 105 14.12 -5.53 13.41
N VAL A 106 15.44 -5.34 13.55
CA VAL A 106 16.06 -4.84 14.79
C VAL A 106 15.88 -3.33 14.94
N GLY A 107 15.83 -2.60 13.82
CA GLY A 107 15.56 -1.16 13.80
C GLY A 107 14.07 -0.82 13.65
N ASP A 108 13.76 0.13 12.78
CA ASP A 108 12.41 0.70 12.59
C ASP A 108 11.45 -0.17 11.74
N ARG A 109 11.86 -1.40 11.40
CA ARG A 109 11.14 -2.32 10.49
C ARG A 109 10.89 -1.76 9.08
N ARG A 110 11.67 -0.77 8.68
CA ARG A 110 11.55 -0.14 7.36
C ARG A 110 12.59 -0.67 6.40
N VAL A 111 12.14 -0.95 5.18
CA VAL A 111 12.97 -1.34 4.04
C VAL A 111 12.56 -0.52 2.83
N VAL A 112 13.45 -0.39 1.87
CA VAL A 112 13.14 0.23 0.57
C VAL A 112 13.00 -0.88 -0.46
N ILE A 113 11.83 -0.98 -1.07
CA ILE A 113 11.59 -1.95 -2.15
C ILE A 113 11.78 -1.24 -3.48
N VAL A 114 12.64 -1.82 -4.32
CA VAL A 114 13.05 -1.22 -5.60
C VAL A 114 13.00 -2.27 -6.68
N THR A 115 12.41 -1.93 -7.83
CA THR A 115 12.40 -2.82 -8.99
C THR A 115 13.74 -2.77 -9.72
N GLN A 116 14.20 -3.92 -10.21
CA GLN A 116 15.42 -4.04 -11.02
C GLN A 116 15.14 -3.61 -12.46
N ARG A 117 16.10 -2.91 -13.09
CA ARG A 117 16.04 -2.56 -14.52
C ARG A 117 16.33 -3.77 -15.41
N HIS A 118 17.22 -4.64 -14.96
CA HIS A 118 17.66 -5.82 -15.70
C HIS A 118 17.32 -7.07 -14.90
N SER A 119 16.23 -7.75 -15.28
CA SER A 119 15.77 -8.95 -14.60
C SER A 119 16.79 -10.09 -14.63
N ALA A 120 17.66 -10.14 -15.66
CA ALA A 120 18.71 -11.15 -15.77
C ALA A 120 19.85 -10.99 -14.76
N ASP A 121 19.96 -9.85 -14.08
CA ASP A 121 21.08 -9.57 -13.19
C ASP A 121 20.83 -10.16 -11.79
N ASP A 122 21.62 -11.16 -11.41
CA ASP A 122 21.46 -11.84 -10.13
C ASP A 122 22.01 -11.05 -8.95
N ARG A 123 22.80 -9.99 -9.19
CA ARG A 123 23.38 -9.13 -8.15
C ARG A 123 23.31 -7.65 -8.54
N PRO A 124 22.13 -7.02 -8.47
CA PRO A 124 21.97 -5.60 -8.75
C PRO A 124 22.59 -4.78 -7.60
N THR A 125 23.89 -4.56 -7.69
CA THR A 125 24.70 -3.86 -6.67
C THR A 125 24.97 -2.40 -7.05
N THR A 126 24.63 -2.01 -8.28
CA THR A 126 24.83 -0.67 -8.83
C THR A 126 23.51 0.07 -9.03
N LEU A 127 23.55 1.41 -9.03
CA LEU A 127 22.41 2.28 -9.40
C LEU A 127 21.84 1.92 -10.78
N ASP A 128 22.70 1.54 -11.72
CA ASP A 128 22.31 1.23 -13.10
C ASP A 128 21.50 -0.06 -13.20
N ALA A 129 21.58 -0.94 -12.20
CA ALA A 129 20.78 -2.16 -12.15
C ALA A 129 19.40 -1.94 -11.50
N LEU A 130 19.16 -0.78 -10.88
CA LEU A 130 17.95 -0.47 -10.11
C LEU A 130 17.19 0.73 -10.69
N HIS A 131 15.87 0.74 -10.50
CA HIS A 131 15.10 1.94 -10.78
C HIS A 131 15.40 3.04 -9.75
N ALA A 132 15.36 4.31 -10.20
CA ALA A 132 15.70 5.46 -9.37
C ALA A 132 14.66 5.74 -8.28
N VAL A 133 13.42 5.27 -8.49
CA VAL A 133 12.31 5.41 -7.55
C VAL A 133 11.90 4.04 -7.03
N GLY A 134 11.79 3.95 -5.71
CA GLY A 134 11.25 2.81 -4.99
C GLY A 134 10.20 3.24 -3.98
N VAL A 135 9.82 2.31 -3.11
CA VAL A 135 8.83 2.53 -2.04
C VAL A 135 9.43 2.15 -0.70
N ILE A 136 9.40 3.05 0.27
CA ILE A 136 9.60 2.66 1.67
C ILE A 136 8.42 1.77 2.05
N ALA A 137 8.72 0.58 2.56
CA ALA A 137 7.75 -0.36 3.06
C ALA A 137 8.06 -0.72 4.52
N ASN A 138 6.99 -0.97 5.28
CA ASN A 138 7.10 -1.54 6.62
C ASN A 138 7.06 -3.06 6.54
N VAL A 139 7.95 -3.74 7.27
CA VAL A 139 7.91 -5.19 7.46
C VAL A 139 6.85 -5.52 8.51
N VAL A 140 5.77 -6.17 8.08
CA VAL A 140 4.61 -6.48 8.92
C VAL A 140 4.77 -7.85 9.59
N ASP A 141 5.22 -8.85 8.84
CA ASP A 141 5.36 -10.22 9.32
C ASP A 141 6.54 -10.92 8.64
N ARG A 142 7.12 -11.92 9.32
CA ARG A 142 8.18 -12.79 8.78
C ARG A 142 7.89 -14.24 9.12
N GLN A 143 8.05 -15.12 8.14
CA GLN A 143 7.85 -16.56 8.30
C GLN A 143 8.97 -17.32 7.60
N THR A 144 9.76 -18.06 8.38
CA THR A 144 10.75 -18.99 7.83
C THR A 144 10.04 -20.22 7.26
N GLN A 145 10.28 -20.51 6.00
CA GLN A 145 9.79 -21.70 5.33
C GLN A 145 10.68 -22.92 5.65
N ALA A 146 10.17 -24.13 5.42
CA ALA A 146 10.88 -25.38 5.72
C ALA A 146 12.15 -25.58 4.87
N ASP A 147 12.24 -24.90 3.72
CA ASP A 147 13.40 -24.86 2.82
C ASP A 147 14.46 -23.82 3.24
N GLY A 148 14.24 -23.09 4.34
CA GLY A 148 15.11 -22.02 4.82
C GLY A 148 14.88 -20.66 4.16
N ALA A 149 13.99 -20.55 3.17
CA ALA A 149 13.62 -19.26 2.59
C ALA A 149 12.78 -18.43 3.57
N LEU A 150 12.94 -17.11 3.53
CA LEU A 150 12.12 -16.20 4.33
C LEU A 150 10.95 -15.69 3.49
N LYS A 151 9.73 -15.91 3.98
CA LYS A 151 8.54 -15.27 3.45
C LYS A 151 8.22 -14.05 4.31
N VAL A 152 8.27 -12.88 3.72
CA VAL A 152 8.11 -11.59 4.42
C VAL A 152 6.87 -10.90 3.90
N THR A 153 6.03 -10.38 4.80
CA THR A 153 4.89 -9.53 4.44
C THR A 153 5.27 -8.09 4.65
N VAL A 154 5.09 -7.28 3.61
CA VAL A 154 5.45 -5.85 3.60
C VAL A 154 4.24 -5.00 3.24
N CYS A 155 4.18 -3.78 3.78
CA CYS A 155 3.17 -2.78 3.44
C CYS A 155 3.87 -1.52 2.93
N GLY A 156 3.61 -1.13 1.68
CA GLY A 156 4.13 0.10 1.11
C GLY A 156 3.62 1.33 1.86
N LEU A 157 4.50 2.29 2.11
CA LEU A 157 4.17 3.52 2.84
C LEU A 157 4.21 4.75 1.92
N GLN A 158 5.34 4.99 1.26
CA GLN A 158 5.54 6.20 0.44
C GLN A 158 6.64 6.00 -0.60
N ARG A 159 6.57 6.80 -1.67
CA ARG A 159 7.58 6.85 -2.73
C ARG A 159 8.86 7.51 -2.24
N VAL A 160 10.00 6.98 -2.68
CA VAL A 160 11.32 7.56 -2.42
C VAL A 160 12.21 7.53 -3.65
N SER A 161 13.07 8.54 -3.76
CA SER A 161 14.18 8.54 -4.70
C SER A 161 15.40 7.92 -4.02
N ILE A 162 16.09 7.03 -4.72
CA ILE A 162 17.38 6.49 -4.30
C ILE A 162 18.45 7.52 -4.66
N VAL A 163 19.19 8.01 -3.67
CA VAL A 163 20.24 9.02 -3.85
C VAL A 163 21.57 8.33 -4.08
N ARG A 164 21.93 7.39 -3.20
CA ARG A 164 23.22 6.69 -3.26
C ARG A 164 23.10 5.30 -2.66
N PRO A 165 23.27 4.22 -3.46
CA PRO A 165 23.34 2.87 -2.92
C PRO A 165 24.73 2.62 -2.33
N THR A 166 24.74 1.81 -1.28
CA THR A 166 25.91 1.32 -0.59
C THR A 166 25.82 -0.20 -0.57
N ASP A 167 26.79 -0.88 -1.17
CA ASP A 167 26.89 -2.35 -1.07
C ASP A 167 27.84 -2.72 0.08
N GLY A 168 27.31 -3.42 1.08
CA GLY A 168 28.06 -3.89 2.23
C GLY A 168 27.67 -5.33 2.59
N GLU A 169 27.38 -5.55 3.87
CA GLU A 169 26.78 -6.80 4.35
C GLU A 169 25.45 -7.05 3.62
N PHE A 170 24.62 -6.02 3.53
CA PHE A 170 23.44 -5.97 2.69
C PHE A 170 23.46 -4.72 1.81
N LEU A 171 22.60 -4.71 0.81
CA LEU A 171 22.41 -3.52 -0.03
C LEU A 171 21.61 -2.49 0.75
N ALA A 172 22.11 -1.26 0.85
CA ALA A 172 21.44 -0.14 1.48
C ALA A 172 21.48 1.08 0.56
N ALA A 173 20.71 2.12 0.88
CA ALA A 173 20.91 3.42 0.25
C ALA A 173 20.42 4.58 1.11
N GLU A 174 21.02 5.74 0.85
CA GLU A 174 20.42 7.02 1.18
C GLU A 174 19.20 7.27 0.28
N VAL A 175 18.07 7.60 0.88
CA VAL A 175 16.82 7.85 0.17
C VAL A 175 16.17 9.17 0.57
N THR A 176 15.47 9.79 -0.38
CA THR A 176 14.71 11.03 -0.15
C THR A 176 13.23 10.80 -0.47
N PRO A 177 12.30 11.16 0.43
CA PRO A 177 10.86 11.16 0.16
C PRO A 177 10.51 11.94 -1.10
N ILE A 178 9.59 11.40 -1.90
CA ILE A 178 9.03 12.10 -3.06
C ILE A 178 7.68 12.67 -2.67
N GLU A 179 7.58 14.00 -2.68
CA GLU A 179 6.30 14.70 -2.50
C GLU A 179 5.44 14.60 -3.78
N GLU A 180 4.16 14.33 -3.59
CA GLU A 180 3.18 14.23 -4.66
C GLU A 180 2.57 15.59 -5.00
N GLN A 181 2.20 15.76 -6.26
CA GLN A 181 1.66 17.03 -6.79
C GLN A 181 0.28 16.82 -7.39
N GLY A 182 -0.57 17.86 -7.38
CA GLY A 182 -1.84 17.86 -8.11
C GLY A 182 -2.98 17.04 -7.48
N GLY A 183 -2.76 16.31 -6.38
CA GLY A 183 -3.75 15.41 -5.76
C GLY A 183 -5.03 16.09 -5.24
N HIS A 184 -4.97 17.37 -4.87
CA HIS A 184 -6.14 18.14 -4.40
C HIS A 184 -6.83 18.98 -5.50
N SER A 185 -6.41 18.82 -6.76
CA SER A 185 -7.00 19.58 -7.86
C SER A 185 -8.41 19.08 -8.19
N LYS A 186 -9.26 19.98 -8.71
CA LYS A 186 -10.57 19.59 -9.26
C LYS A 186 -10.44 18.61 -10.43
N GLU A 187 -9.36 18.73 -11.19
CA GLU A 187 -9.04 17.84 -12.30
C GLU A 187 -8.75 16.41 -11.80
N ALA A 188 -7.94 16.25 -10.75
CA ALA A 188 -7.69 14.95 -10.14
C ALA A 188 -8.99 14.30 -9.65
N ALA A 189 -9.88 15.07 -9.00
CA ALA A 189 -11.17 14.55 -8.55
C ALA A 189 -12.08 14.10 -9.73
N ALA A 190 -12.11 14.86 -10.83
CA ALA A 190 -12.87 14.47 -12.02
C ALA A 190 -12.29 13.21 -12.69
N LEU A 191 -10.96 13.11 -12.77
CA LEU A 191 -10.26 11.94 -13.31
C LEU A 191 -10.44 10.70 -12.44
N SER A 192 -10.58 10.83 -11.11
CA SER A 192 -10.88 9.68 -10.24
C SER A 192 -12.15 8.96 -10.65
N ASN A 193 -13.22 9.69 -10.98
CA ASN A 193 -14.46 9.09 -11.47
C ASN A 193 -14.22 8.37 -12.81
N ALA A 194 -13.49 8.99 -13.73
CA ALA A 194 -13.16 8.39 -15.01
C ALA A 194 -12.32 7.10 -14.86
N VAL A 195 -11.41 7.05 -13.87
CA VAL A 195 -10.64 5.84 -13.53
C VAL A 195 -11.54 4.74 -12.99
N LEU A 196 -12.47 5.07 -12.08
CA LEU A 196 -13.41 4.09 -11.54
C LEU A 196 -14.30 3.48 -12.64
N ASP A 197 -14.84 4.31 -13.52
CA ASP A 197 -15.68 3.87 -14.65
C ASP A 197 -14.87 3.03 -15.65
N ALA A 198 -13.65 3.47 -15.98
CA ALA A 198 -12.75 2.73 -16.86
C ALA A 198 -12.35 1.39 -16.23
N TYR A 199 -12.11 1.34 -14.91
CA TYR A 199 -11.74 0.12 -14.21
C TYR A 199 -12.89 -0.90 -14.17
N GLN A 200 -14.13 -0.46 -14.00
CA GLN A 200 -15.28 -1.37 -14.06
C GLN A 200 -15.33 -2.09 -15.42
N THR A 201 -15.17 -1.32 -16.49
CA THR A 201 -15.12 -1.86 -17.86
C THR A 201 -13.92 -2.78 -18.06
N TYR A 202 -12.74 -2.37 -17.60
CA TYR A 202 -11.51 -3.13 -17.68
C TYR A 202 -11.62 -4.46 -16.93
N ALA A 203 -12.11 -4.44 -15.69
CA ALA A 203 -12.26 -5.61 -14.84
C ALA A 203 -13.25 -6.62 -15.44
N ASP A 204 -14.33 -6.15 -16.08
CA ASP A 204 -15.28 -7.03 -16.75
C ASP A 204 -14.66 -7.77 -17.94
N LEU A 205 -13.73 -7.14 -18.66
CA LEU A 205 -13.04 -7.74 -19.79
C LEU A 205 -11.89 -8.66 -19.35
N ASP A 206 -11.00 -8.18 -18.47
CA ASP A 206 -9.79 -8.90 -18.05
C ASP A 206 -10.12 -10.10 -17.15
N PHE A 207 -11.15 -9.98 -16.31
CA PHE A 207 -11.62 -11.05 -15.44
C PHE A 207 -12.86 -11.76 -15.98
N SER A 208 -13.17 -11.60 -17.27
CA SER A 208 -14.30 -12.27 -17.94
C SER A 208 -14.26 -13.80 -17.82
N ALA A 209 -13.06 -14.38 -17.73
CA ALA A 209 -12.83 -15.80 -17.56
C ALA A 209 -12.98 -16.29 -16.10
N LEU A 210 -13.14 -15.39 -15.12
CA LEU A 210 -13.28 -15.78 -13.71
C LEU A 210 -14.74 -16.18 -13.37
N PRO A 211 -14.92 -17.10 -12.41
CA PRO A 211 -16.25 -17.55 -12.00
C PRO A 211 -17.16 -16.40 -11.53
N PRO A 212 -18.48 -16.46 -11.82
CA PRO A 212 -19.46 -15.50 -11.31
C PRO A 212 -19.35 -15.36 -9.78
N GLY A 213 -19.27 -14.12 -9.28
CA GLY A 213 -19.06 -13.82 -7.86
C GLY A 213 -17.62 -13.46 -7.48
N SER A 214 -16.63 -13.75 -8.33
CA SER A 214 -15.23 -13.34 -8.12
C SER A 214 -15.02 -11.83 -8.35
N LYS A 215 -15.89 -11.20 -9.16
CA LYS A 215 -15.83 -9.76 -9.50
C LYS A 215 -15.93 -8.83 -8.29
N ALA A 216 -16.71 -9.21 -7.28
CA ALA A 216 -16.84 -8.45 -6.03
C ALA A 216 -15.52 -8.36 -5.24
N ARG A 217 -14.57 -9.28 -5.45
CA ARG A 217 -13.24 -9.23 -4.81
C ARG A 217 -12.33 -8.14 -5.38
N PHE A 218 -12.65 -7.67 -6.58
CA PHE A 218 -11.88 -6.64 -7.28
C PHE A 218 -12.57 -5.28 -7.28
N GLY A 219 -13.75 -5.17 -6.64
CA GLY A 219 -14.45 -3.91 -6.48
C GLY A 219 -13.59 -2.92 -5.71
N LEU A 220 -13.27 -1.79 -6.34
CA LEU A 220 -12.61 -0.70 -5.66
C LEU A 220 -13.59 -0.09 -4.65
N PRO A 221 -13.19 0.11 -3.37
CA PRO A 221 -13.99 0.91 -2.48
C PRO A 221 -14.14 2.33 -3.06
N SER A 222 -15.13 3.09 -2.59
CA SER A 222 -15.19 4.52 -2.91
C SER A 222 -13.98 5.21 -2.27
N ILE A 223 -12.91 5.36 -3.04
CA ILE A 223 -11.67 6.00 -2.63
C ILE A 223 -11.80 7.48 -2.96
N GLY A 224 -11.92 8.31 -1.92
CA GLY A 224 -12.05 9.77 -2.09
C GLY A 224 -10.73 10.49 -2.40
N ASP A 225 -9.59 9.84 -2.14
CA ASP A 225 -8.27 10.41 -2.41
C ASP A 225 -7.75 9.98 -3.79
N PRO A 226 -7.51 10.92 -4.73
CA PRO A 226 -7.06 10.57 -6.08
C PRO A 226 -5.71 9.87 -6.14
N SER A 227 -4.80 10.16 -5.20
CA SER A 227 -3.48 9.53 -5.15
C SER A 227 -3.60 8.07 -4.71
N LEU A 228 -4.34 7.83 -3.62
CA LEU A 228 -4.62 6.49 -3.11
C LEU A 228 -5.36 5.64 -4.14
N LEU A 229 -6.27 6.24 -4.91
CA LEU A 229 -6.97 5.55 -6.00
C LEU A 229 -5.97 5.09 -7.06
N ALA A 230 -5.07 5.97 -7.51
CA ALA A 230 -4.04 5.63 -8.48
C ALA A 230 -3.16 4.48 -7.98
N ASP A 231 -2.75 4.51 -6.71
CA ASP A 231 -1.87 3.52 -6.10
C ASP A 231 -2.55 2.17 -5.86
N THR A 232 -3.86 2.19 -5.64
CA THR A 232 -4.68 0.97 -5.51
C THR A 232 -4.90 0.31 -6.87
N VAL A 233 -5.08 1.11 -7.92
CA VAL A 233 -5.44 0.62 -9.27
C VAL A 233 -4.23 0.18 -10.07
N ALA A 234 -3.14 0.94 -10.04
CA ALA A 234 -1.93 0.66 -10.81
C ALA A 234 -1.42 -0.81 -10.71
N PRO A 235 -1.32 -1.43 -9.52
CA PRO A 235 -0.85 -2.82 -9.43
C PRO A 235 -1.83 -3.84 -10.03
N LEU A 236 -3.13 -3.52 -10.10
CA LEU A 236 -4.19 -4.39 -10.64
C LEU A 236 -4.22 -4.45 -12.16
N LEU A 237 -3.53 -3.52 -12.85
CA LEU A 237 -3.46 -3.50 -14.30
C LEU A 237 -2.55 -4.63 -14.82
N SER A 238 -3.00 -5.34 -15.85
CA SER A 238 -2.23 -6.34 -16.60
C SER A 238 -1.31 -5.67 -17.62
N THR A 239 -0.33 -4.90 -17.11
CA THR A 239 0.64 -4.11 -17.88
C THR A 239 2.07 -4.53 -17.58
N SER A 240 3.00 -4.12 -18.45
CA SER A 240 4.44 -4.39 -18.29
C SER A 240 5.03 -3.75 -17.03
N ILE A 241 6.14 -4.30 -16.53
CA ILE A 241 6.85 -3.78 -15.36
C ILE A 241 7.29 -2.34 -15.61
N GLU A 242 7.75 -2.05 -16.83
CA GLU A 242 8.20 -0.73 -17.27
C GLU A 242 7.07 0.30 -17.19
N GLN A 243 5.85 -0.07 -17.60
CA GLN A 243 4.68 0.81 -17.49
C GLN A 243 4.29 1.03 -16.02
N LYS A 244 4.30 -0.02 -15.19
CA LYS A 244 4.03 0.11 -13.75
C LYS A 244 5.08 0.98 -13.06
N GLN A 245 6.34 0.82 -13.42
CA GLN A 245 7.43 1.61 -12.89
C GLN A 245 7.30 3.08 -13.30
N LYS A 246 6.90 3.34 -14.56
CA LYS A 246 6.58 4.71 -15.01
C LYS A 246 5.45 5.32 -14.17
N LEU A 247 4.40 4.57 -13.86
CA LEU A 247 3.33 5.03 -12.95
C LEU A 247 3.85 5.32 -11.53
N LEU A 248 4.79 4.53 -11.02
CA LEU A 248 5.41 4.77 -9.71
C LEU A 248 6.24 6.07 -9.72
N GLU A 249 6.97 6.33 -10.81
CA GLU A 249 7.85 7.49 -11.01
C GLU A 249 7.10 8.80 -11.27
N THR A 250 5.85 8.74 -11.78
CA THR A 250 5.03 9.93 -12.01
C THR A 250 4.56 10.56 -10.69
N ARG A 251 5.12 11.73 -10.38
CA ARG A 251 4.83 12.50 -9.15
C ARG A 251 3.51 13.25 -9.18
N ASP A 252 3.11 13.71 -10.36
CA ASP A 252 1.84 14.41 -10.55
C ASP A 252 0.69 13.40 -10.61
N VAL A 253 -0.28 13.57 -9.71
CA VAL A 253 -1.41 12.65 -9.57
C VAL A 253 -2.35 12.74 -10.77
N VAL A 254 -2.53 13.92 -11.36
CA VAL A 254 -3.37 14.11 -12.56
C VAL A 254 -2.79 13.33 -13.73
N ASP A 255 -1.49 13.49 -13.99
CA ASP A 255 -0.81 12.76 -15.06
C ASP A 255 -0.84 11.26 -14.82
N ARG A 256 -0.64 10.82 -13.57
CA ARG A 256 -0.72 9.41 -13.21
C ARG A 256 -2.11 8.82 -13.46
N LEU A 257 -3.18 9.54 -13.10
CA LEU A 257 -4.55 9.12 -13.37
C LEU A 257 -4.85 9.06 -14.87
N LYS A 258 -4.38 10.05 -15.66
CA LYS A 258 -4.51 10.02 -17.13
C LYS A 258 -3.84 8.79 -17.73
N MET A 259 -2.60 8.50 -17.33
CA MET A 259 -1.87 7.31 -17.77
C MET A 259 -2.62 6.02 -17.42
N ILE A 260 -3.20 5.93 -16.21
CA ILE A 260 -4.00 4.77 -15.79
C ILE A 260 -5.22 4.57 -16.70
N VAL A 261 -5.95 5.64 -17.02
CA VAL A 261 -7.10 5.58 -17.93
C VAL A 261 -6.67 5.13 -19.33
N GLU A 262 -5.56 5.67 -19.84
CA GLU A 262 -5.00 5.29 -21.15
C GLU A 262 -4.61 3.81 -21.19
N LEU A 263 -3.93 3.31 -20.16
CA LEU A 263 -3.53 1.90 -20.06
C LEU A 263 -4.73 0.95 -20.02
N MET A 264 -5.81 1.32 -19.33
CA MET A 264 -7.05 0.53 -19.33
C MET A 264 -7.75 0.52 -20.69
N ARG A 265 -7.77 1.66 -21.40
CA ARG A 265 -8.45 1.80 -22.69
C ARG A 265 -7.65 1.18 -23.84
N GLY A 266 -6.32 1.21 -23.77
CA GLY A 266 -5.42 0.71 -24.82
C GLY A 266 -5.22 -0.82 -24.84
N GLY A 267 -6.12 -1.59 -24.23
CA GLY A 267 -5.98 -3.01 -23.88
C GLY A 267 -5.08 -3.90 -24.76
N ARG A 268 -4.09 -4.52 -24.08
CA ARG A 268 -3.11 -5.56 -24.47
C ARG A 268 -1.97 -5.15 -25.42
N PRO A 269 -0.69 -5.29 -24.99
CA PRO A 269 0.28 -5.92 -25.88
C PRO A 269 -0.19 -7.36 -26.11
N LYS A 270 -0.31 -7.77 -27.38
CA LYS A 270 -0.57 -9.17 -27.73
C LYS A 270 0.43 -10.05 -26.95
N ALA A 271 -0.08 -11.02 -26.20
CA ALA A 271 0.75 -12.10 -25.70
C ALA A 271 1.49 -12.67 -26.92
N VAL A 272 2.81 -12.52 -26.94
CA VAL A 272 3.65 -13.22 -27.91
C VAL A 272 3.47 -14.70 -27.57
N ALA A 273 2.87 -15.42 -28.52
CA ALA A 273 2.68 -16.86 -28.48
C ALA A 273 4.02 -17.60 -28.45
#